data_AF-A0A7S1CS29-F1
#
_entry.id   AF-A0A7S1CS29-F1
#
_cell.length_a   1.000
_cell.length_b   1.000
_cell.length_c   1.000
_cell.angle_alpha   90.00
_cell.angle_beta   90.00
_cell.angle_gamma   90.00
#
_symmetry.space_group_name_H-M   'P 1'
#
loop_
_entity.id
_entity.type
_entity.pdbx_description
1 polymer ?
#
loop_
_entity_poly.entity_id
_entity_poly.type
_entity_poly.pdbx_seq_one_letter_code
_entity_poly.pdbx_strand_id
1 'polypeptide(L)'
;SDDNNLMSKDQLKRIPSISDMLAEGDLLSSELDDMWDAVVSNKSDDKIDVDGFVQVYKDIDDLFEDEGEEEEEEVDDATLAAVSAALAAASNADETELAQAFDTLKDGGDGSSNTISFTQLRQWEEITSLVSEGMLGEDEFKSLWESSGDDGDDNMDLERFLKFNNALDDLFVFDEDEEVDEEVDDEISSDMVEEDEEETEEEEEVEVQQQQLPVITETDLPPAVLFSQLANENYLVGEAELKRWGELQDMISEGDLSQEELDVLVGRVEKAPGTDGMYVNEEGFCKLAEAIDDLFEDVDDEAADEPEQQQQDEDFRELKVELLELLEDIDKIGEEEGRLLCGLDCNELEQERVLEVVGELERETYNKVVAASNTGGGAVSKDELLGEWELLYSSSSTMKYNEGLSGLAGGLTRFGGLKQKIIGTKYLSDVEYTEQVVGKLGGKSYEVKITGDWEMKTELSLFTGKPANVMSVTPDNVVYGPRRDKADHWKSLGPMNMLLLSYIDEDLRIMRGNTSTDTLFIWKRC
;
A
#
# COMPACT_ATOMS: atom_id res chain seq x y z
N SER A 1 35.65 -26.22 24.12
CA SER A 1 35.53 -27.21 25.22
C SER A 1 36.89 -27.77 25.59
N ASP A 2 37.02 -28.33 26.79
CA ASP A 2 38.20 -29.13 27.17
C ASP A 2 38.17 -30.54 26.53
N ASP A 3 39.21 -31.35 26.79
CA ASP A 3 39.35 -32.71 26.25
C ASP A 3 38.20 -33.68 26.65
N ASN A 4 37.30 -33.26 27.56
CA ASN A 4 36.15 -34.05 28.03
C ASN A 4 34.81 -33.50 27.52
N ASN A 5 34.82 -32.60 26.53
CA ASN A 5 33.62 -31.89 26.04
C ASN A 5 32.88 -31.10 27.13
N LEU A 6 33.61 -30.66 28.16
CA LEU A 6 33.05 -29.79 29.19
C LEU A 6 33.45 -28.33 28.93
N MET A 7 32.57 -27.42 29.32
CA MET A 7 32.75 -25.98 29.22
C MET A 7 32.75 -25.37 30.63
N SER A 8 33.71 -24.48 30.91
CA SER A 8 33.70 -23.66 32.13
C SER A 8 33.02 -22.31 31.88
N LYS A 9 32.57 -21.65 32.95
CA LYS A 9 31.91 -20.32 32.87
C LYS A 9 32.75 -19.27 32.14
N ASP A 10 34.06 -19.27 32.38
CA ASP A 10 35.01 -18.38 31.69
C ASP A 10 35.11 -18.64 30.17
N GLN A 11 34.78 -19.85 29.71
CA GLN A 11 34.74 -20.17 28.27
C GLN A 11 33.42 -19.71 27.66
N LEU A 12 32.31 -19.81 28.41
CA LEU A 12 30.99 -19.30 28.01
C LEU A 12 31.03 -17.77 27.83
N LYS A 13 31.61 -17.03 28.79
CA LYS A 13 31.79 -15.57 28.74
C LYS A 13 32.68 -15.07 27.59
N ARG A 14 33.33 -15.96 26.84
CA ARG A 14 34.18 -15.61 25.68
C ARG A 14 33.50 -15.89 24.34
N ILE A 15 32.30 -16.46 24.33
CA ILE A 15 31.51 -16.58 23.11
C ILE A 15 31.14 -15.16 22.69
N PRO A 16 31.39 -14.75 21.43
CA PRO A 16 31.19 -13.37 20.98
C PRO A 16 29.82 -12.80 21.38
N SER A 17 28.71 -13.48 21.04
CA SER A 17 27.36 -13.02 21.37
C SER A 17 27.15 -12.76 22.87
N ILE A 18 27.53 -13.70 23.73
CA ILE A 18 27.41 -13.54 25.20
C ILE A 18 28.35 -12.44 25.71
N SER A 19 29.55 -12.32 25.15
CA SER A 19 30.52 -11.29 25.53
C SER A 19 30.03 -9.89 25.17
N ASP A 20 29.36 -9.76 24.03
CA ASP A 20 28.82 -8.50 23.53
C ASP A 20 27.60 -8.07 24.38
N MET A 21 26.64 -8.98 24.64
CA MET A 21 25.51 -8.73 25.56
C MET A 21 25.97 -8.30 26.97
N LEU A 22 27.01 -8.95 27.51
CA LEU A 22 27.59 -8.58 28.82
C LEU A 22 28.29 -7.21 28.79
N ALA A 23 28.82 -6.80 27.64
CA ALA A 23 29.54 -5.53 27.47
C ALA A 23 28.57 -4.35 27.25
N GLU A 24 27.48 -4.61 26.52
CA GLU A 24 26.41 -3.65 26.20
C GLU A 24 25.44 -3.47 27.38
N GLY A 25 25.33 -4.50 28.21
CA GLY A 25 24.51 -4.47 29.44
C GLY A 25 23.15 -5.13 29.28
N ASP A 26 22.88 -5.73 28.12
CA ASP A 26 21.65 -6.46 27.81
C ASP A 26 21.55 -7.77 28.59
N LEU A 27 22.68 -8.34 29.01
CA LEU A 27 22.74 -9.45 29.96
C LEU A 27 23.57 -9.05 31.17
N LEU A 28 22.99 -9.06 32.36
CA LEU A 28 23.74 -8.77 33.58
C LEU A 28 24.64 -9.95 33.95
N SER A 29 25.85 -9.64 34.44
CA SER A 29 26.77 -10.68 34.93
C SER A 29 26.16 -11.55 36.04
N SER A 30 25.22 -11.00 36.82
CA SER A 30 24.48 -11.75 37.85
C SER A 30 23.45 -12.71 37.27
N GLU A 31 22.75 -12.34 36.19
CA GLU A 31 21.73 -13.20 35.55
C GLU A 31 22.40 -14.41 34.91
N LEU A 32 23.48 -14.17 34.16
CA LEU A 32 24.31 -15.25 33.63
C LEU A 32 24.89 -16.11 34.75
N ASP A 33 25.16 -15.53 35.92
CA ASP A 33 25.65 -16.28 37.05
C ASP A 33 24.56 -17.20 37.64
N ASP A 34 23.31 -16.74 37.73
CA ASP A 34 22.15 -17.47 38.23
C ASP A 34 21.73 -18.62 37.26
N MET A 35 21.67 -18.35 35.96
CA MET A 35 21.40 -19.36 34.91
C MET A 35 22.46 -20.47 34.94
N TRP A 36 23.73 -20.10 35.08
CA TRP A 36 24.82 -21.07 35.20
C TRP A 36 24.70 -21.94 36.46
N ASP A 37 24.40 -21.32 37.60
CA ASP A 37 24.28 -22.03 38.88
C ASP A 37 23.06 -22.97 38.90
N ALA A 38 21.98 -22.62 38.20
CA ALA A 38 20.81 -23.49 38.02
C ALA A 38 21.18 -24.81 37.30
N VAL A 39 22.05 -24.74 36.30
CA VAL A 39 22.53 -25.92 35.57
C VAL A 39 23.58 -26.70 36.36
N VAL A 40 24.53 -26.01 37.00
CA VAL A 40 25.63 -26.64 37.75
C VAL A 40 25.18 -27.25 39.07
N SER A 41 24.14 -26.73 39.73
CA SER A 41 23.66 -27.25 41.01
C SER A 41 23.19 -28.73 40.97
N ASN A 42 22.99 -29.28 39.76
CA ASN A 42 22.70 -30.70 39.53
C ASN A 42 23.94 -31.58 39.28
N LYS A 43 25.16 -31.01 39.21
CA LYS A 43 26.42 -31.70 38.90
C LYS A 43 27.53 -31.28 39.88
N SER A 44 28.48 -32.16 40.21
CA SER A 44 29.48 -31.90 41.26
C SER A 44 30.68 -31.05 40.81
N ASP A 45 30.76 -30.75 39.51
CA ASP A 45 31.91 -30.12 38.89
C ASP A 45 31.47 -28.76 38.31
N ASP A 46 32.29 -27.72 38.48
CA ASP A 46 32.07 -26.33 38.04
C ASP A 46 32.19 -26.17 36.50
N LYS A 47 31.63 -27.14 35.78
CA LYS A 47 31.64 -27.25 34.32
C LYS A 47 30.33 -27.87 33.86
N ILE A 48 29.86 -27.42 32.71
CA ILE A 48 28.66 -27.93 32.05
C ILE A 48 29.05 -28.76 30.83
N ASP A 49 28.24 -29.76 30.51
CA ASP A 49 28.28 -30.49 29.25
C ASP A 49 27.41 -29.79 28.20
N VAL A 50 27.26 -30.40 27.02
CA VAL A 50 26.50 -29.83 25.90
C VAL A 50 25.05 -29.54 26.28
N ASP A 51 24.40 -30.46 27.00
CA ASP A 51 23.01 -30.28 27.44
C ASP A 51 22.89 -29.08 28.40
N GLY A 52 23.85 -28.92 29.30
CA GLY A 52 23.91 -27.76 30.18
C GLY A 52 24.15 -26.46 29.42
N PHE A 53 24.97 -26.48 28.36
CA PHE A 53 25.18 -25.31 27.50
C PHE A 53 23.90 -24.92 26.74
N VAL A 54 23.19 -25.90 26.16
CA VAL A 54 21.92 -25.67 25.47
C VAL A 54 20.89 -25.08 26.43
N GLN A 55 20.83 -25.55 27.69
CA GLN A 55 19.92 -24.98 28.67
C GLN A 55 20.25 -23.53 29.00
N VAL A 56 21.52 -23.19 29.26
CA VAL A 56 21.90 -21.79 29.51
C VAL A 56 21.61 -20.90 28.30
N TYR A 57 21.79 -21.41 27.08
CA TYR A 57 21.48 -20.64 25.87
C TYR A 57 19.98 -20.40 25.72
N LYS A 58 19.14 -21.40 26.00
CA LYS A 58 17.68 -21.25 26.05
C LYS A 58 17.23 -20.29 27.12
N ASP A 59 17.80 -20.38 28.33
CA ASP A 59 17.44 -19.47 29.42
C ASP A 59 17.82 -18.01 29.08
N ILE A 60 18.85 -17.80 28.25
CA ILE A 60 19.20 -16.48 27.69
C ILE A 60 18.19 -16.08 26.61
N ASP A 61 17.85 -16.98 25.69
CA ASP A 61 16.86 -16.74 24.63
C ASP A 61 15.49 -16.36 25.21
N ASP A 62 15.00 -17.14 26.18
CA ASP A 62 13.76 -16.92 26.93
C ASP A 62 13.75 -15.54 27.62
N LEU A 63 14.91 -15.04 28.07
CA LEU A 63 15.03 -13.71 28.69
C LEU A 63 14.67 -12.59 27.71
N PHE A 64 14.95 -12.79 26.42
CA PHE A 64 14.67 -11.82 25.36
C PHE A 64 13.36 -12.10 24.61
N GLU A 65 12.83 -13.32 24.68
CA GLU A 65 11.50 -13.66 24.17
C GLU A 65 10.36 -13.15 25.08
N ASP A 66 10.60 -12.98 26.40
CA ASP A 66 9.61 -12.51 27.38
C ASP A 66 9.54 -10.97 27.56
N GLU A 67 10.40 -10.17 26.92
CA GLU A 67 10.30 -8.69 26.96
C GLU A 67 9.16 -8.10 26.10
N GLY A 68 8.19 -8.94 25.70
CA GLY A 68 6.86 -8.55 25.25
C GLY A 68 5.82 -8.39 26.37
N GLU A 69 6.13 -8.75 27.63
CA GLU A 69 5.21 -8.56 28.77
C GLU A 69 5.82 -7.64 29.85
N GLU A 70 5.29 -6.41 29.89
CA GLU A 70 5.67 -5.30 30.80
C GLU A 70 5.91 -5.73 32.26
N GLU A 71 7.02 -5.26 32.83
CA GLU A 71 7.28 -5.25 34.28
C GLU A 71 6.12 -4.64 35.10
N GLU A 72 5.59 -5.47 36.01
CA GLU A 72 5.07 -5.19 37.35
C GLU A 72 4.24 -3.91 37.63
N GLU A 73 2.91 -4.01 37.51
CA GLU A 73 2.00 -3.49 38.56
C GLU A 73 1.02 -4.60 38.98
N GLU A 74 0.85 -4.82 40.29
CA GLU A 74 0.03 -5.90 40.88
C GLU A 74 -1.42 -5.94 40.31
N VAL A 75 -1.70 -6.85 39.37
CA VAL A 75 -3.07 -7.14 38.90
C VAL A 75 -3.57 -8.48 39.43
N ASP A 76 -4.84 -8.50 39.85
CA ASP A 76 -5.55 -9.57 40.54
C ASP A 76 -5.46 -10.95 39.83
N ASP A 77 -5.25 -12.00 40.63
CA ASP A 77 -4.99 -13.41 40.28
C ASP A 77 -6.10 -14.03 39.38
N ALA A 78 -7.30 -13.45 39.40
CA ALA A 78 -8.43 -13.89 38.59
C ALA A 78 -8.33 -13.51 37.11
N THR A 79 -7.57 -12.47 36.77
CA THR A 79 -7.41 -11.95 35.41
C THR A 79 -6.36 -12.72 34.62
N LEU A 80 -5.26 -13.13 35.27
CA LEU A 80 -4.20 -13.98 34.70
C LEU A 80 -4.72 -15.34 34.22
N ALA A 81 -5.60 -15.99 34.99
CA ALA A 81 -6.17 -17.28 34.62
C ALA A 81 -7.09 -17.22 33.38
N ALA A 82 -7.70 -16.05 33.11
CA ALA A 82 -8.59 -15.87 31.96
C ALA A 82 -7.81 -15.53 30.68
N VAL A 83 -6.73 -14.75 30.78
CA VAL A 83 -5.87 -14.38 29.64
C VAL A 83 -5.02 -15.56 29.18
N SER A 84 -4.42 -16.31 30.12
CA SER A 84 -3.70 -17.55 29.81
C SER A 84 -4.62 -18.61 29.15
N ALA A 85 -5.88 -18.70 29.59
CA ALA A 85 -6.86 -19.58 28.96
C ALA A 85 -7.30 -19.10 27.56
N ALA A 86 -7.24 -17.79 27.28
CA ALA A 86 -7.59 -17.22 25.99
C ALA A 86 -6.45 -17.34 24.97
N LEU A 87 -5.19 -17.10 25.36
CA LEU A 87 -4.02 -17.34 24.51
C LEU A 87 -3.86 -18.82 24.16
N ALA A 88 -4.04 -19.71 25.14
CA ALA A 88 -4.07 -21.14 24.88
C ALA A 88 -5.22 -21.51 23.91
N ALA A 89 -6.36 -20.83 23.98
CA ALA A 89 -7.48 -21.09 23.06
C ALA A 89 -7.22 -20.61 21.62
N ALA A 90 -6.42 -19.54 21.43
CA ALA A 90 -6.08 -19.01 20.11
C ALA A 90 -5.06 -19.90 19.38
N SER A 91 -3.97 -20.32 20.03
CA SER A 91 -3.01 -21.28 19.46
C SER A 91 -3.64 -22.64 19.14
N ASN A 92 -4.62 -23.07 19.95
CA ASN A 92 -5.40 -24.29 19.65
C ASN A 92 -6.35 -24.12 18.44
N ALA A 93 -6.70 -22.90 18.04
CA ALA A 93 -7.62 -22.66 16.92
C ALA A 93 -6.94 -23.00 15.59
N ASP A 94 -5.70 -22.52 15.39
CA ASP A 94 -4.90 -22.76 14.18
C ASP A 94 -4.54 -24.24 14.04
N GLU A 95 -4.14 -24.91 15.14
CA GLU A 95 -3.92 -26.36 15.15
C GLU A 95 -5.20 -27.16 14.80
N THR A 96 -6.38 -26.64 15.19
CA THR A 96 -7.67 -27.29 14.90
C THR A 96 -8.04 -27.16 13.42
N GLU A 97 -7.75 -26.03 12.78
CA GLU A 97 -7.95 -25.82 11.34
C GLU A 97 -6.99 -26.68 10.52
N LEU A 98 -5.71 -26.71 10.88
CA LEU A 98 -4.71 -27.57 10.24
C LEU A 98 -5.03 -29.06 10.41
N ALA A 99 -5.56 -29.48 11.56
CA ALA A 99 -6.02 -30.85 11.75
C ALA A 99 -7.21 -31.21 10.83
N GLN A 100 -8.13 -30.27 10.57
CA GLN A 100 -9.22 -30.47 9.62
C GLN A 100 -8.72 -30.54 8.16
N ALA A 101 -7.74 -29.71 7.81
CA ALA A 101 -7.08 -29.79 6.50
C ALA A 101 -6.37 -31.14 6.31
N PHE A 102 -5.67 -31.62 7.34
CA PHE A 102 -5.03 -32.94 7.35
C PHE A 102 -6.04 -34.08 7.15
N ASP A 103 -7.17 -34.05 7.86
CA ASP A 103 -8.24 -35.05 7.71
C ASP A 103 -8.85 -35.02 6.29
N THR A 104 -9.02 -33.82 5.72
CA THR A 104 -9.53 -33.65 4.34
C THR A 104 -8.58 -34.24 3.30
N LEU A 105 -7.28 -34.02 3.46
CA LEU A 105 -6.24 -34.58 2.58
C LEU A 105 -6.15 -36.10 2.64
N LYS A 106 -6.36 -36.66 3.83
CA LYS A 106 -6.34 -38.11 4.06
C LYS A 106 -7.53 -38.83 3.41
N ASP A 107 -8.71 -38.21 3.41
CA ASP A 107 -9.93 -38.76 2.83
C ASP A 107 -9.89 -38.86 1.29
N GLY A 108 -8.94 -38.19 0.63
CA GLY A 108 -8.66 -38.37 -0.80
C GLY A 108 -8.00 -39.72 -1.17
N GLY A 109 -7.54 -40.51 -0.18
CA GLY A 109 -6.88 -41.81 -0.35
C GLY A 109 -7.77 -43.03 -0.07
N ASP A 110 -7.20 -44.24 -0.10
CA ASP A 110 -7.88 -45.51 0.20
C ASP A 110 -8.19 -45.67 1.70
N GLY A 111 -8.90 -44.69 2.30
CA GLY A 111 -9.62 -44.66 3.58
C GLY A 111 -9.03 -45.33 4.83
N SER A 112 -7.77 -45.76 4.82
CA SER A 112 -7.23 -46.73 5.77
C SER A 112 -5.88 -46.34 6.36
N SER A 113 -5.18 -45.35 5.80
CA SER A 113 -3.94 -44.81 6.35
C SER A 113 -4.22 -43.54 7.17
N ASN A 114 -3.67 -43.43 8.38
CA ASN A 114 -3.70 -42.21 9.19
C ASN A 114 -2.61 -41.21 8.77
N THR A 115 -2.23 -41.24 7.51
CA THR A 115 -1.06 -40.54 6.97
C THR A 115 -1.37 -40.08 5.55
N ILE A 116 -0.74 -38.98 5.15
CA ILE A 116 -0.77 -38.41 3.80
C ILE A 116 0.54 -38.72 3.09
N SER A 117 0.48 -39.07 1.80
CA SER A 117 1.68 -39.26 0.98
C SER A 117 2.16 -37.94 0.37
N PHE A 118 3.44 -37.87 -0.03
CA PHE A 118 4.00 -36.70 -0.73
C PHE A 118 3.15 -36.27 -1.94
N THR A 119 2.59 -37.24 -2.67
CA THR A 119 1.75 -36.96 -3.84
C THR A 119 0.40 -36.36 -3.46
N GLN A 120 -0.17 -36.74 -2.31
CA GLN A 120 -1.42 -36.15 -1.82
C GLN A 120 -1.20 -34.72 -1.33
N LEU A 121 -0.13 -34.46 -0.56
CA LEU A 121 0.18 -33.11 -0.11
C LEU A 121 0.48 -32.18 -1.29
N ARG A 122 1.20 -32.66 -2.32
CA ARG A 122 1.45 -31.91 -3.55
C ARG A 122 0.18 -31.57 -4.34
N GLN A 123 -0.89 -32.33 -4.17
CA GLN A 123 -2.20 -32.08 -4.81
C GLN A 123 -3.10 -31.18 -3.97
N TRP A 124 -2.67 -30.80 -2.76
CA TRP A 124 -3.38 -29.81 -1.97
C TRP A 124 -3.39 -28.48 -2.74
N GLU A 125 -4.55 -27.84 -2.80
CA GLU A 125 -4.76 -26.63 -3.61
C GLU A 125 -3.78 -25.51 -3.24
N GLU A 126 -3.53 -25.31 -1.94
CA GLU A 126 -2.60 -24.29 -1.43
C GLU A 126 -1.16 -24.52 -1.92
N ILE A 127 -0.62 -25.72 -1.72
CA ILE A 127 0.73 -26.09 -2.20
C ILE A 127 0.80 -26.04 -3.73
N THR A 128 -0.27 -26.46 -4.42
CA THR A 128 -0.32 -26.41 -5.89
C THR A 128 -0.25 -24.97 -6.38
N SER A 129 -0.94 -24.03 -5.71
CA SER A 129 -0.89 -22.60 -6.02
C SER A 129 0.52 -22.06 -5.85
N LEU A 130 1.12 -22.25 -4.65
CA LEU A 130 2.47 -21.76 -4.33
C LEU A 130 3.53 -22.25 -5.32
N VAL A 131 3.48 -23.52 -5.72
CA VAL A 131 4.42 -24.09 -6.70
C VAL A 131 4.14 -23.55 -8.12
N SER A 132 2.86 -23.39 -8.50
CA SER A 132 2.49 -22.93 -9.84
C SER A 132 2.77 -21.43 -10.06
N GLU A 133 2.66 -20.64 -9.00
CA GLU A 133 2.95 -19.20 -8.96
C GLU A 133 4.45 -18.92 -8.83
N GLY A 134 5.25 -19.96 -8.55
CA GLY A 134 6.70 -19.86 -8.39
C GLY A 134 7.13 -19.27 -7.05
N MET A 135 6.23 -19.18 -6.07
CA MET A 135 6.52 -18.76 -4.69
C MET A 135 7.19 -19.88 -3.88
N LEU A 136 7.03 -21.14 -4.29
CA LEU A 136 7.70 -22.30 -3.68
C LEU A 136 8.32 -23.18 -4.76
N GLY A 137 9.64 -23.31 -4.78
CA GLY A 137 10.35 -24.18 -5.71
C GLY A 137 10.05 -25.67 -5.43
N GLU A 138 10.05 -26.51 -6.48
CA GLU A 138 9.87 -27.97 -6.31
C GLU A 138 10.97 -28.61 -5.43
N ASP A 139 12.19 -28.06 -5.48
CA ASP A 139 13.30 -28.51 -4.65
C ASP A 139 13.13 -28.04 -3.18
N GLU A 140 12.56 -26.86 -2.95
CA GLU A 140 12.26 -26.31 -1.63
C GLU A 140 11.10 -27.06 -0.97
N PHE A 141 10.01 -27.28 -1.71
CA PHE A 141 8.89 -28.11 -1.26
C PHE A 141 9.36 -29.51 -0.85
N LYS A 142 10.26 -30.10 -1.65
CA LYS A 142 10.85 -31.40 -1.31
C LYS A 142 11.75 -31.33 -0.07
N SER A 143 12.51 -30.25 0.10
CA SER A 143 13.34 -30.02 1.29
C SER A 143 12.50 -29.86 2.56
N LEU A 144 11.39 -29.11 2.50
CA LEU A 144 10.43 -28.99 3.61
C LEU A 144 9.80 -30.34 3.97
N TRP A 145 9.41 -31.12 2.96
CA TRP A 145 8.91 -32.46 3.19
C TRP A 145 9.93 -33.36 3.88
N GLU A 146 11.18 -33.38 3.40
CA GLU A 146 12.25 -34.19 3.97
C GLU A 146 12.60 -33.71 5.40
N SER A 147 12.69 -32.40 5.65
CA SER A 147 13.04 -31.84 6.96
C SER A 147 11.96 -32.01 8.04
N SER A 148 10.68 -32.12 7.65
CA SER A 148 9.59 -32.30 8.62
C SER A 148 9.62 -33.64 9.37
N GLY A 149 10.37 -34.65 8.92
CA GLY A 149 10.43 -35.96 9.61
C GLY A 149 11.65 -36.82 9.27
N ASP A 150 11.77 -37.99 9.90
CA ASP A 150 12.96 -38.84 9.77
C ASP A 150 13.13 -39.43 8.35
N ASP A 151 14.39 -39.50 7.91
CA ASP A 151 14.81 -40.07 6.62
C ASP A 151 14.29 -41.51 6.45
N GLY A 152 13.24 -41.68 5.65
CA GLY A 152 12.78 -42.98 5.16
C GLY A 152 11.29 -43.28 5.29
N ASP A 153 10.47 -42.38 5.88
CA ASP A 153 9.02 -42.53 5.85
C ASP A 153 8.41 -41.76 4.66
N ASP A 154 7.81 -42.51 3.73
CA ASP A 154 7.18 -41.98 2.51
C ASP A 154 5.83 -41.27 2.80
N ASN A 155 5.35 -41.34 4.05
CA ASN A 155 4.10 -40.74 4.48
C ASN A 155 4.29 -39.83 5.69
N MET A 156 3.40 -38.86 5.82
CA MET A 156 3.38 -37.83 6.84
C MET A 156 2.15 -38.02 7.72
N ASP A 157 2.34 -38.09 9.04
CA ASP A 157 1.26 -38.07 10.02
C ASP A 157 0.92 -36.63 10.43
N LEU A 158 -0.06 -36.47 11.34
CA LEU A 158 -0.54 -35.14 11.74
C LEU A 158 0.57 -34.30 12.39
N GLU A 159 1.42 -34.92 13.23
CA GLU A 159 2.50 -34.20 13.90
C GLU A 159 3.53 -33.69 12.88
N ARG A 160 3.88 -34.52 11.89
CA ARG A 160 4.79 -34.13 10.80
C ARG A 160 4.16 -33.08 9.88
N PHE A 161 2.84 -33.13 9.67
CA PHE A 161 2.12 -32.12 8.89
C PHE A 161 2.11 -30.74 9.57
N LEU A 162 1.93 -30.68 10.90
CA LEU A 162 2.02 -29.42 11.64
C LEU A 162 3.44 -28.82 11.55
N LYS A 163 4.48 -29.65 11.72
CA LYS A 163 5.88 -29.21 11.54
C LYS A 163 6.17 -28.70 10.13
N PHE A 164 5.58 -29.35 9.12
CA PHE A 164 5.70 -28.92 7.73
C PHE A 164 5.05 -27.55 7.50
N ASN A 165 3.86 -27.27 8.06
CA ASN A 165 3.20 -25.98 7.91
C ASN A 165 3.96 -24.87 8.64
N ASN A 166 4.45 -25.12 9.86
CA ASN A 166 5.28 -24.13 10.56
C ASN A 166 6.54 -23.76 9.76
N ALA A 167 7.23 -24.76 9.20
CA ALA A 167 8.40 -24.53 8.35
C ALA A 167 8.06 -23.87 7.00
N LEU A 168 6.82 -24.03 6.53
CA LEU A 168 6.32 -23.33 5.35
C LEU A 168 6.05 -21.87 5.67
N ASP A 169 5.44 -21.56 6.82
CA ASP A 169 5.21 -20.19 7.28
C ASP A 169 6.53 -19.44 7.49
N ASP A 170 7.54 -20.10 8.07
CA ASP A 170 8.89 -19.54 8.26
C ASP A 170 9.55 -19.08 6.95
N LEU A 171 9.24 -19.73 5.80
CA LEU A 171 9.76 -19.31 4.49
C LEU A 171 9.15 -18.00 3.98
N PHE A 172 7.98 -17.63 4.50
CA PHE A 172 7.26 -16.41 4.12
C PHE A 172 7.31 -15.33 5.20
N VAL A 173 8.06 -15.56 6.27
CA VAL A 173 8.51 -14.48 7.15
C VAL A 173 9.55 -13.70 6.37
N PHE A 174 9.09 -12.65 5.67
CA PHE A 174 9.99 -11.70 5.04
C PHE A 174 10.81 -11.05 6.15
N ASP A 175 12.11 -11.35 6.19
CA ASP A 175 13.07 -10.57 6.96
C ASP A 175 13.07 -9.15 6.37
N GLU A 176 12.16 -8.29 6.87
CA GLU A 176 12.02 -6.88 6.46
C GLU A 176 13.27 -6.03 6.78
N ASP A 177 14.30 -6.63 7.38
CA ASP A 177 15.54 -5.98 7.80
C ASP A 177 16.78 -6.34 6.95
N GLU A 178 16.69 -7.21 5.93
CA GLU A 178 17.85 -7.45 5.04
C GLU A 178 17.93 -6.35 3.96
N GLU A 179 18.36 -5.15 4.37
CA GLU A 179 18.84 -4.09 3.48
C GLU A 179 19.93 -4.67 2.58
N VAL A 180 19.59 -4.93 1.32
CA VAL A 180 20.56 -5.30 0.28
C VAL A 180 21.44 -4.08 0.02
N ASP A 181 22.57 -3.99 0.72
CA ASP A 181 23.67 -3.07 0.44
C ASP A 181 24.28 -3.38 -0.95
N GLU A 182 23.63 -2.93 -2.02
CA GLU A 182 24.25 -2.79 -3.34
C GLU A 182 25.12 -1.53 -3.36
N GLU A 183 26.33 -1.63 -2.81
CA GLU A 183 27.43 -0.69 -3.11
C GLU A 183 27.80 -0.82 -4.60
N VAL A 184 27.13 -0.05 -5.47
CA VAL A 184 27.54 0.14 -6.86
C VAL A 184 28.63 1.21 -6.90
N ASP A 185 29.86 0.73 -7.03
CA ASP A 185 31.12 1.48 -7.11
C ASP A 185 31.26 2.17 -8.49
N ASP A 186 30.67 3.36 -8.66
CA ASP A 186 30.77 4.17 -9.88
C ASP A 186 31.93 5.19 -9.81
N GLU A 187 33.17 4.69 -9.97
CA GLU A 187 34.31 5.52 -10.37
C GLU A 187 34.26 5.84 -11.88
N ILE A 188 33.49 6.87 -12.28
CA ILE A 188 33.62 7.46 -13.63
C ILE A 188 34.54 8.67 -13.60
N SER A 189 35.76 8.39 -14.08
CA SER A 189 36.85 9.27 -14.52
C SER A 189 36.40 10.62 -15.12
N SER A 190 36.64 11.70 -14.36
CA SER A 190 36.69 13.08 -14.84
C SER A 190 38.07 13.38 -15.45
N ASP A 191 38.21 13.28 -16.77
CA ASP A 191 39.35 13.85 -17.48
C ASP A 191 38.96 14.21 -18.93
N MET A 192 38.49 15.44 -19.16
CA MET A 192 38.59 16.09 -20.49
C MET A 192 38.70 17.61 -20.38
N VAL A 193 39.96 18.05 -20.34
CA VAL A 193 40.61 19.10 -21.16
C VAL A 193 39.86 20.43 -21.36
N GLU A 194 40.39 21.45 -20.66
CA GLU A 194 40.37 22.87 -21.04
C GLU A 194 41.16 23.09 -22.34
N GLU A 195 40.57 23.73 -23.35
CA GLU A 195 41.33 24.62 -24.27
C GLU A 195 40.48 25.86 -24.63
N ASP A 196 41.01 27.01 -24.21
CA ASP A 196 40.73 28.37 -24.68
C ASP A 196 40.90 28.47 -26.20
N GLU A 197 39.99 29.16 -26.91
CA GLU A 197 40.37 30.10 -27.99
C GLU A 197 39.36 31.27 -28.05
N GLU A 198 39.87 32.48 -27.74
CA GLU A 198 39.32 33.76 -28.18
C GLU A 198 39.41 33.86 -29.72
N GLU A 199 38.40 34.41 -30.40
CA GLU A 199 38.57 35.55 -31.33
C GLU A 199 37.30 35.89 -32.15
N THR A 200 37.01 37.20 -32.15
CA THR A 200 36.54 38.04 -33.27
C THR A 200 35.08 38.04 -33.75
N GLU A 201 34.50 39.23 -33.55
CA GLU A 201 33.37 39.86 -34.25
C GLU A 201 33.56 39.86 -35.77
N GLU A 202 32.61 39.33 -36.55
CA GLU A 202 32.15 39.91 -37.83
C GLU A 202 30.67 39.51 -38.06
N GLU A 203 29.76 40.49 -37.95
CA GLU A 203 28.34 40.37 -38.30
C GLU A 203 28.20 40.25 -39.83
N GLU A 204 28.16 39.02 -40.36
CA GLU A 204 27.58 38.74 -41.66
C GLU A 204 26.10 38.32 -41.47
N GLU A 205 25.19 39.14 -41.99
CA GLU A 205 23.79 38.77 -42.22
C GLU A 205 23.74 37.60 -43.23
N VAL A 206 23.90 36.38 -42.74
CA VAL A 206 23.60 35.17 -43.50
C VAL A 206 22.08 35.11 -43.64
N GLU A 207 21.56 35.27 -44.86
CA GLU A 207 20.21 34.84 -45.22
C GLU A 207 20.11 33.34 -44.91
N VAL A 208 19.67 33.01 -43.69
CA VAL A 208 19.33 31.65 -43.29
C VAL A 208 18.17 31.25 -44.18
N GLN A 209 18.46 30.42 -45.19
CA GLN A 209 17.43 29.70 -45.92
C GLN A 209 16.70 28.85 -44.88
N GLN A 210 15.57 29.34 -44.38
CA GLN A 210 14.70 28.62 -43.46
C GLN A 210 14.37 27.28 -44.11
N GLN A 211 15.02 26.22 -43.62
CA GLN A 211 14.67 24.86 -43.99
C GLN A 211 13.22 24.68 -43.52
N GLN A 212 12.30 24.58 -44.47
CA GLN A 212 10.91 24.31 -44.17
C GLN A 212 10.85 22.96 -43.45
N LEU A 213 10.54 22.99 -42.16
CA LEU A 213 10.31 21.80 -41.36
C LEU A 213 9.14 21.00 -41.98
N PRO A 214 9.20 19.66 -41.96
CA PRO A 214 8.17 18.83 -42.57
C PRO A 214 6.80 19.07 -41.92
N VAL A 215 5.74 18.93 -42.73
CA VAL A 215 4.34 18.88 -42.29
C VAL A 215 4.11 17.55 -41.58
N ILE A 216 3.42 17.58 -40.45
CA ILE A 216 3.06 16.41 -39.66
C ILE A 216 1.76 15.84 -40.26
N THR A 217 1.84 14.62 -40.81
CA THR A 217 0.70 13.96 -41.47
C THR A 217 0.16 12.77 -40.67
N GLU A 218 0.65 12.57 -39.45
CA GLU A 218 0.14 11.54 -38.55
C GLU A 218 -1.18 12.02 -37.96
N THR A 219 -2.24 11.24 -38.15
CA THR A 219 -3.57 11.48 -37.59
C THR A 219 -3.65 10.88 -36.19
N ASP A 220 -4.50 11.44 -35.32
CA ASP A 220 -4.83 10.87 -34.00
C ASP A 220 -3.64 10.84 -33.01
N LEU A 221 -2.83 11.91 -33.04
CA LEU A 221 -1.77 12.11 -32.05
C LEU A 221 -2.34 12.84 -30.82
N PRO A 222 -2.03 12.39 -29.59
CA PRO A 222 -2.39 13.12 -28.38
C PRO A 222 -1.87 14.57 -28.44
N PRO A 223 -2.62 15.58 -27.93
CA PRO A 223 -2.26 16.98 -28.04
C PRO A 223 -0.84 17.32 -27.54
N ALA A 224 -0.38 16.69 -26.47
CA ALA A 224 0.99 16.87 -25.95
C ALA A 224 2.08 16.36 -26.92
N VAL A 225 1.84 15.22 -27.57
CA VAL A 225 2.77 14.66 -28.57
C VAL A 225 2.81 15.57 -29.79
N LEU A 226 1.64 16.01 -30.26
CA LEU A 226 1.52 16.94 -31.38
C LEU A 226 2.21 18.29 -31.07
N PHE A 227 2.03 18.83 -29.87
CA PHE A 227 2.71 20.03 -29.40
C PHE A 227 4.24 19.87 -29.49
N SER A 228 4.79 18.77 -28.98
CA SER A 228 6.24 18.52 -28.98
C SER A 228 6.84 18.48 -30.41
N GLN A 229 6.06 18.07 -31.41
CA GLN A 229 6.49 18.01 -32.80
C GLN A 229 6.32 19.36 -33.54
N LEU A 230 5.35 20.17 -33.11
CA LEU A 230 5.05 21.47 -33.70
C LEU A 230 5.91 22.59 -33.11
N ALA A 231 6.20 22.53 -31.81
CA ALA A 231 6.84 23.60 -31.08
C ALA A 231 8.19 24.00 -31.67
N ASN A 232 8.46 25.31 -31.67
CA ASN A 232 9.74 25.84 -32.09
C ASN A 232 10.83 25.64 -31.02
N GLU A 233 12.03 26.17 -31.26
CA GLU A 233 13.19 26.05 -30.37
C GLU A 233 12.94 26.61 -28.94
N ASN A 234 11.93 27.46 -28.77
CA ASN A 234 11.54 28.02 -27.47
C ASN A 234 10.40 27.23 -26.80
N TYR A 235 10.04 26.06 -27.30
CA TYR A 235 8.88 25.27 -26.84
C TYR A 235 7.57 26.06 -26.92
N LEU A 236 7.36 26.75 -28.04
CA LEU A 236 6.17 27.55 -28.29
C LEU A 236 5.58 27.24 -29.66
N VAL A 237 4.26 27.30 -29.77
CA VAL A 237 3.53 27.12 -31.04
C VAL A 237 2.90 28.44 -31.44
N GLY A 238 3.25 28.95 -32.62
CA GLY A 238 2.64 30.12 -33.25
C GLY A 238 1.90 29.75 -34.54
N GLU A 239 1.44 30.75 -35.28
CA GLU A 239 0.70 30.56 -36.54
C GLU A 239 1.54 29.84 -37.61
N ALA A 240 2.87 30.05 -37.61
CA ALA A 240 3.78 29.39 -38.55
C ALA A 240 3.91 27.89 -38.24
N GLU A 241 3.97 27.54 -36.96
CA GLU A 241 4.01 26.16 -36.51
C GLU A 241 2.66 25.47 -36.74
N LEU A 242 1.52 26.11 -36.45
CA LEU A 242 0.18 25.56 -36.72
C LEU A 242 -0.04 25.19 -38.21
N LYS A 243 0.63 25.89 -39.14
CA LYS A 243 0.61 25.53 -40.58
C LYS A 243 1.28 24.20 -40.90
N ARG A 244 2.03 23.61 -39.96
CA ARG A 244 2.63 22.28 -40.09
C ARG A 244 1.75 21.17 -39.54
N TRP A 245 0.66 21.47 -38.84
CA TRP A 245 -0.31 20.47 -38.39
C TRP A 245 -1.20 20.07 -39.59
N GLY A 246 -0.90 18.90 -40.18
CA GLY A 246 -1.53 18.46 -41.42
C GLY A 246 -3.05 18.37 -41.33
N GLU A 247 -3.57 17.75 -40.27
CA GLU A 247 -5.00 17.63 -40.02
C GLU A 247 -5.71 18.99 -39.89
N LEU A 248 -5.11 19.96 -39.19
CA LEU A 248 -5.65 21.33 -39.16
C LEU A 248 -5.66 21.99 -40.54
N GLN A 249 -4.63 21.77 -41.35
CA GLN A 249 -4.62 22.26 -42.74
C GLN A 249 -5.67 21.57 -43.61
N ASP A 250 -5.90 20.28 -43.39
CA ASP A 250 -6.92 19.51 -44.10
C ASP A 250 -8.32 20.07 -43.76
N MET A 251 -8.64 20.27 -42.46
CA MET A 251 -9.90 20.92 -42.01
C MET A 251 -10.12 22.31 -42.63
N ILE A 252 -9.06 23.13 -42.72
CA ILE A 252 -9.15 24.45 -43.35
C ILE A 252 -9.38 24.35 -44.86
N SER A 253 -8.74 23.37 -45.50
CA SER A 253 -8.82 23.18 -46.94
C SER A 253 -10.17 22.59 -47.39
N GLU A 254 -10.75 21.73 -46.55
CA GLU A 254 -12.07 21.11 -46.75
C GLU A 254 -13.20 22.10 -46.43
N GLY A 255 -12.90 23.14 -45.66
CA GLY A 255 -13.84 24.20 -45.29
C GLY A 255 -14.61 23.91 -44.02
N ASP A 256 -14.17 22.90 -43.26
CA ASP A 256 -14.72 22.50 -41.97
C ASP A 256 -14.33 23.48 -40.86
N LEU A 257 -13.17 24.13 -41.00
CA LEU A 257 -12.72 25.21 -40.13
C LEU A 257 -12.26 26.41 -40.96
N SER A 258 -12.85 27.59 -40.79
CA SER A 258 -12.35 28.79 -41.45
C SER A 258 -11.12 29.37 -40.74
N GLN A 259 -10.25 30.06 -41.49
CA GLN A 259 -9.10 30.75 -40.89
C GLN A 259 -9.51 31.78 -39.82
N GLU A 260 -10.68 32.41 -40.00
CA GLU A 260 -11.22 33.38 -39.04
C GLU A 260 -11.65 32.70 -37.72
N GLU A 261 -12.22 31.49 -37.79
CA GLU A 261 -12.56 30.68 -36.62
C GLU A 261 -11.30 30.22 -35.87
N LEU A 262 -10.29 29.74 -36.60
CA LEU A 262 -9.01 29.38 -36.00
C LEU A 262 -8.38 30.57 -35.29
N ASP A 263 -8.36 31.76 -35.90
CA ASP A 263 -7.82 32.97 -35.27
C ASP A 263 -8.59 33.34 -33.99
N VAL A 264 -9.92 33.12 -33.95
CA VAL A 264 -10.75 33.32 -32.77
C VAL A 264 -10.43 32.30 -31.67
N LEU A 265 -10.29 31.01 -32.00
CA LEU A 265 -9.94 29.96 -31.04
C LEU A 265 -8.57 30.20 -30.45
N VAL A 266 -7.57 30.50 -31.30
CA VAL A 266 -6.23 30.89 -30.89
C VAL A 266 -6.29 32.14 -29.99
N GLY A 267 -7.19 33.08 -30.25
CA GLY A 267 -7.40 34.27 -29.41
C GLY A 267 -8.00 34.00 -28.02
N ARG A 268 -8.66 32.85 -27.81
CA ARG A 268 -9.29 32.46 -26.53
C ARG A 268 -8.35 31.73 -25.58
N VAL A 269 -7.37 31.01 -26.12
CA VAL A 269 -6.42 30.24 -25.31
C VAL A 269 -5.34 31.11 -24.68
N GLU A 270 -4.88 30.67 -23.51
CA GLU A 270 -3.87 31.39 -22.73
C GLU A 270 -2.55 31.48 -23.49
N LYS A 271 -1.95 32.68 -23.49
CA LYS A 271 -0.72 32.97 -24.23
C LYS A 271 0.49 32.79 -23.35
N ALA A 272 1.59 32.33 -23.95
CA ALA A 272 2.83 32.14 -23.22
C ALA A 272 3.34 33.49 -22.65
N PRO A 273 3.71 33.55 -21.36
CA PRO A 273 4.15 34.78 -20.72
C PRO A 273 5.42 35.33 -21.37
N GLY A 274 5.46 36.63 -21.62
CA GLY A 274 6.62 37.29 -22.24
C GLY A 274 6.66 37.23 -23.76
N THR A 275 5.64 36.66 -24.40
CA THR A 275 5.46 36.73 -25.86
C THR A 275 4.50 37.87 -26.22
N ASP A 276 4.54 38.36 -27.47
CA ASP A 276 3.63 39.41 -27.98
C ASP A 276 2.16 38.94 -28.11
N GLY A 277 1.76 37.88 -27.38
CA GLY A 277 0.44 37.27 -27.43
C GLY A 277 0.20 36.38 -28.66
N MET A 278 1.23 36.17 -29.49
CA MET A 278 1.13 35.36 -30.71
C MET A 278 1.42 33.86 -30.50
N TYR A 279 2.01 33.49 -29.37
CA TYR A 279 2.47 32.12 -29.12
C TYR A 279 1.71 31.49 -27.95
N VAL A 280 1.42 30.19 -28.08
CA VAL A 280 0.85 29.37 -27.01
C VAL A 280 1.92 28.42 -26.47
N ASN A 281 1.89 28.19 -25.16
CA ASN A 281 2.64 27.13 -24.49
C ASN A 281 1.87 25.80 -24.61
N GLU A 282 2.41 24.73 -24.02
CA GLU A 282 1.80 23.39 -24.07
C GLU A 282 0.35 23.39 -23.56
N GLU A 283 0.10 23.98 -22.40
CA GLU A 283 -1.24 24.07 -21.81
C GLU A 283 -2.22 24.84 -22.71
N GLY A 284 -1.78 25.98 -23.27
CA GLY A 284 -2.59 26.76 -24.21
C GLY A 284 -2.83 26.02 -25.53
N PHE A 285 -1.91 25.16 -25.96
CA PHE A 285 -2.08 24.32 -27.14
C PHE A 285 -3.05 23.15 -26.89
N CYS A 286 -2.98 22.47 -25.75
CA CYS A 286 -3.94 21.41 -25.41
C CYS A 286 -5.38 21.95 -25.40
N LYS A 287 -5.61 23.11 -24.77
CA LYS A 287 -6.92 23.80 -24.79
C LYS A 287 -7.36 24.22 -26.19
N LEU A 288 -6.41 24.51 -27.08
CA LEU A 288 -6.71 24.84 -28.48
C LEU A 288 -7.15 23.60 -29.25
N ALA A 289 -6.47 22.46 -29.04
CA ALA A 289 -6.80 21.20 -29.67
C ALA A 289 -8.18 20.70 -29.22
N GLU A 290 -8.48 20.73 -27.91
CA GLU A 290 -9.81 20.43 -27.36
C GLU A 290 -10.89 21.33 -27.97
N ALA A 291 -10.65 22.65 -28.01
CA ALA A 291 -11.63 23.58 -28.57
C ALA A 291 -11.85 23.44 -30.09
N ILE A 292 -10.92 22.79 -30.81
CA ILE A 292 -11.11 22.42 -32.22
C ILE A 292 -11.92 21.13 -32.30
N ASP A 293 -11.62 20.13 -31.47
CA ASP A 293 -12.34 18.85 -31.42
C ASP A 293 -13.83 19.04 -31.05
N ASP A 294 -14.09 19.90 -30.05
CA ASP A 294 -15.44 20.30 -29.62
C ASP A 294 -16.30 20.89 -30.76
N LEU A 295 -15.68 21.46 -31.82
CA LEU A 295 -16.44 22.00 -32.96
C LEU A 295 -17.06 20.89 -33.83
N PHE A 296 -16.52 19.68 -33.75
CA PHE A 296 -16.87 18.57 -34.62
C PHE A 296 -17.61 17.44 -33.90
N GLU A 297 -17.58 17.40 -32.57
CA GLU A 297 -18.37 16.45 -31.78
C GLU A 297 -19.90 16.69 -31.86
N ASP A 298 -20.36 17.84 -32.39
CA ASP A 298 -21.74 18.31 -32.22
C ASP A 298 -22.69 18.22 -33.43
N VAL A 299 -22.33 17.58 -34.56
CA VAL A 299 -23.13 17.75 -35.82
C VAL A 299 -23.87 16.50 -36.32
N ASP A 300 -23.74 15.33 -35.69
CA ASP A 300 -24.44 14.13 -36.20
C ASP A 300 -25.85 13.89 -35.63
N ASP A 301 -26.44 14.80 -34.84
CA ASP A 301 -27.82 14.61 -34.33
C ASP A 301 -28.68 15.89 -34.17
N GLU A 302 -28.59 16.86 -35.10
CA GLU A 302 -29.62 17.92 -35.20
C GLU A 302 -30.92 17.43 -35.89
N ALA A 303 -31.74 16.67 -35.17
CA ALA A 303 -33.19 16.76 -35.29
C ALA A 303 -33.92 16.23 -34.05
N ALA A 304 -33.94 17.08 -33.01
CA ALA A 304 -34.77 16.99 -31.80
C ALA A 304 -34.25 16.04 -30.72
N ASP A 305 -33.42 16.58 -29.81
CA ASP A 305 -33.64 16.54 -28.37
C ASP A 305 -32.45 17.24 -27.66
N GLU A 306 -32.70 18.37 -26.99
CA GLU A 306 -31.79 18.98 -26.00
C GLU A 306 -32.06 18.45 -24.55
N PRO A 307 -31.78 17.17 -24.20
CA PRO A 307 -31.68 16.79 -22.78
C PRO A 307 -30.38 16.07 -22.36
N GLU A 308 -29.48 15.65 -23.24
CA GLU A 308 -28.47 14.65 -22.83
C GLU A 308 -27.38 15.15 -21.85
N GLN A 309 -26.92 16.41 -21.92
CA GLN A 309 -25.98 16.96 -20.92
C GLN A 309 -26.63 17.20 -19.54
N GLN A 310 -27.93 17.51 -19.48
CA GLN A 310 -28.62 17.59 -18.18
C GLN A 310 -28.82 16.20 -17.57
N GLN A 311 -28.92 15.17 -18.41
CA GLN A 311 -29.18 13.81 -17.95
C GLN A 311 -27.94 13.18 -17.29
N GLN A 312 -26.73 13.39 -17.84
CA GLN A 312 -25.49 12.92 -17.20
C GLN A 312 -25.21 13.58 -15.83
N ASP A 313 -25.48 14.89 -15.71
CA ASP A 313 -25.35 15.61 -14.43
C ASP A 313 -26.39 15.17 -13.38
N GLU A 314 -27.58 14.74 -13.83
CA GLU A 314 -28.61 14.16 -12.96
C GLU A 314 -28.25 12.75 -12.50
N ASP A 315 -27.78 11.89 -13.42
CA ASP A 315 -27.36 10.52 -13.12
C ASP A 315 -26.15 10.49 -12.15
N PHE A 316 -25.20 11.42 -12.28
CA PHE A 316 -24.09 11.62 -11.33
C PHE A 316 -24.59 11.84 -9.90
N ARG A 317 -25.52 12.79 -9.76
CA ARG A 317 -26.08 13.12 -8.45
C ARG A 317 -26.83 11.94 -7.89
N GLU A 318 -27.41 11.09 -8.73
CA GLU A 318 -28.15 9.91 -8.28
C GLU A 318 -27.23 8.87 -7.63
N LEU A 319 -26.15 8.43 -8.28
CA LEU A 319 -25.27 7.38 -7.73
C LEU A 319 -24.53 7.83 -6.45
N LYS A 320 -24.03 9.06 -6.43
CA LYS A 320 -23.35 9.60 -5.25
C LYS A 320 -24.32 9.78 -4.08
N VAL A 321 -25.54 10.25 -4.35
CA VAL A 321 -26.57 10.36 -3.32
C VAL A 321 -26.99 8.98 -2.85
N GLU A 322 -27.16 8.00 -3.75
CA GLU A 322 -27.47 6.61 -3.39
C GLU A 322 -26.40 6.03 -2.46
N LEU A 323 -25.11 6.20 -2.77
CA LEU A 323 -24.03 5.74 -1.90
C LEU A 323 -24.11 6.40 -0.52
N LEU A 324 -24.26 7.73 -0.46
CA LEU A 324 -24.29 8.44 0.81
C LEU A 324 -25.53 8.08 1.66
N GLU A 325 -26.69 7.91 1.03
CA GLU A 325 -27.92 7.44 1.70
C GLU A 325 -27.75 6.01 2.22
N LEU A 326 -27.15 5.13 1.43
CA LEU A 326 -26.85 3.75 1.84
C LEU A 326 -25.91 3.71 3.06
N LEU A 327 -24.85 4.53 3.06
CA LEU A 327 -23.91 4.60 4.18
C LEU A 327 -24.57 5.19 5.44
N GLU A 328 -25.43 6.22 5.29
CA GLU A 328 -26.20 6.77 6.40
C GLU A 328 -27.17 5.75 7.01
N ASP A 329 -27.83 4.93 6.18
CA ASP A 329 -28.70 3.86 6.63
C ASP A 329 -27.92 2.76 7.38
N ILE A 330 -26.74 2.37 6.90
CA ILE A 330 -25.84 1.42 7.59
C ILE A 330 -25.44 1.95 8.96
N ASP A 331 -24.97 3.20 9.05
CA ASP A 331 -24.56 3.81 10.32
C ASP A 331 -25.73 3.92 11.29
N LYS A 332 -26.92 4.31 10.82
CA LYS A 332 -28.12 4.42 11.65
C LYS A 332 -28.58 3.08 12.19
N ILE A 333 -28.60 2.03 11.36
CA ILE A 333 -28.89 0.66 11.82
C ILE A 333 -27.82 0.23 12.83
N GLY A 334 -26.56 0.55 12.57
CA GLY A 334 -25.46 0.28 13.48
C GLY A 334 -25.64 0.94 14.85
N GLU A 335 -26.04 2.21 14.90
CA GLU A 335 -26.35 2.91 16.15
C GLU A 335 -27.54 2.28 16.90
N GLU A 336 -28.62 1.92 16.19
CA GLU A 336 -29.82 1.33 16.76
C GLU A 336 -29.58 -0.07 17.34
N GLU A 337 -28.71 -0.86 16.70
CA GLU A 337 -28.36 -2.22 17.11
C GLU A 337 -27.11 -2.29 18.00
N GLY A 338 -26.39 -1.18 18.15
CA GLY A 338 -25.14 -1.11 18.92
C GLY A 338 -23.93 -1.72 18.21
N ARG A 339 -23.97 -1.83 16.88
CA ARG A 339 -22.84 -2.22 16.03
C ARG A 339 -21.78 -1.11 15.99
N LEU A 340 -20.58 -1.45 15.54
CA LEU A 340 -19.51 -0.50 15.24
C LEU A 340 -19.90 0.42 14.07
N LEU A 341 -19.47 1.69 14.15
CA LEU A 341 -19.71 2.72 13.13
C LEU A 341 -18.82 2.51 11.89
N CYS A 342 -19.10 3.26 10.82
CA CYS A 342 -18.33 3.28 9.58
C CYS A 342 -18.26 1.91 8.90
N GLY A 343 -19.33 1.11 9.03
CA GLY A 343 -19.44 -0.19 8.36
C GLY A 343 -18.52 -1.30 8.92
N LEU A 344 -17.81 -1.10 10.03
CA LEU A 344 -16.90 -2.12 10.58
C LEU A 344 -17.64 -3.43 10.96
N ASP A 345 -18.91 -3.32 11.33
CA ASP A 345 -19.80 -4.45 11.64
C ASP A 345 -20.84 -4.71 10.53
N CYS A 346 -20.58 -4.26 9.29
CA CYS A 346 -21.49 -4.57 8.19
C CYS A 346 -21.53 -6.07 7.88
N ASN A 347 -22.68 -6.53 7.40
CA ASN A 347 -22.83 -7.89 6.88
C ASN A 347 -22.45 -7.96 5.40
N GLU A 348 -22.28 -9.17 4.87
CA GLU A 348 -21.84 -9.42 3.49
C GLU A 348 -22.77 -8.78 2.45
N LEU A 349 -24.10 -8.77 2.69
CA LEU A 349 -25.07 -8.19 1.77
C LEU A 349 -24.96 -6.65 1.72
N GLU A 350 -24.77 -6.01 2.88
CA GLU A 350 -24.52 -4.57 3.00
C GLU A 350 -23.21 -4.21 2.28
N GLN A 351 -22.14 -4.99 2.52
CA GLN A 351 -20.84 -4.80 1.87
C GLN A 351 -20.91 -4.98 0.35
N GLU A 352 -21.59 -6.02 -0.13
CA GLU A 352 -21.80 -6.28 -1.57
C GLU A 352 -22.53 -5.11 -2.22
N ARG A 353 -23.55 -4.56 -1.56
CA ARG A 353 -24.30 -3.41 -2.08
C ARG A 353 -23.43 -2.14 -2.15
N VAL A 354 -22.59 -1.89 -1.14
CA VAL A 354 -21.64 -0.78 -1.18
C VAL A 354 -20.64 -0.97 -2.33
N LEU A 355 -20.09 -2.18 -2.49
CA LEU A 355 -19.15 -2.49 -3.58
C LEU A 355 -19.78 -2.33 -4.97
N GLU A 356 -21.05 -2.66 -5.14
CA GLU A 356 -21.81 -2.48 -6.39
C GLU A 356 -21.86 -0.99 -6.76
N VAL A 357 -22.37 -0.14 -5.86
CA VAL A 357 -22.50 1.31 -6.11
C VAL A 357 -21.14 1.98 -6.30
N VAL A 358 -20.14 1.61 -5.50
CA VAL A 358 -18.76 2.10 -5.67
C VAL A 358 -18.18 1.68 -7.02
N GLY A 359 -18.41 0.43 -7.45
CA GLY A 359 -17.93 -0.07 -8.73
C GLY A 359 -18.58 0.61 -9.93
N GLU A 360 -19.80 1.12 -9.80
CA GLU A 360 -20.45 1.99 -10.79
C GLU A 360 -19.79 3.38 -10.77
N LEU A 361 -19.72 4.04 -9.62
CA LEU A 361 -19.07 5.36 -9.46
C LEU A 361 -17.64 5.41 -9.99
N GLU A 362 -16.86 4.35 -9.81
CA GLU A 362 -15.48 4.29 -10.29
C GLU A 362 -15.34 4.25 -11.81
N ARG A 363 -16.35 3.78 -12.54
CA ARG A 363 -16.35 3.67 -14.02
C ARG A 363 -16.81 4.94 -14.71
N GLU A 364 -17.41 5.85 -13.95
CA GLU A 364 -17.99 7.08 -14.48
C GLU A 364 -16.93 8.02 -15.02
N THR A 365 -17.25 8.70 -16.12
CA THR A 365 -16.29 9.56 -16.84
C THR A 365 -15.91 10.81 -16.07
N TYR A 366 -16.79 11.27 -15.16
CA TYR A 366 -16.52 12.41 -14.27
C TYR A 366 -15.60 12.07 -13.10
N ASN A 367 -15.31 10.79 -12.86
CA ASN A 367 -14.30 10.41 -11.87
C ASN A 367 -12.96 11.00 -12.29
N LYS A 368 -12.44 11.97 -11.51
CA LYS A 368 -11.19 12.66 -11.83
C LYS A 368 -10.01 11.71 -11.97
N VAL A 369 -10.02 10.57 -11.28
CA VAL A 369 -9.00 9.53 -11.42
C VAL A 369 -9.01 8.92 -12.83
N VAL A 370 -10.20 8.61 -13.35
CA VAL A 370 -10.39 8.06 -14.70
C VAL A 370 -10.12 9.11 -15.77
N ALA A 371 -10.65 10.32 -15.60
CA ALA A 371 -10.46 11.43 -16.53
C ALA A 371 -8.97 11.77 -16.73
N ALA A 372 -8.19 11.80 -15.64
CA ALA A 372 -6.74 11.98 -15.71
C ALA A 372 -6.06 10.85 -16.50
N SER A 373 -6.46 9.60 -16.27
CA SER A 373 -5.87 8.44 -16.96
C SER A 373 -6.14 8.41 -18.48
N ASN A 374 -7.32 8.86 -18.92
CA ASN A 374 -7.74 8.79 -20.32
C ASN A 374 -7.16 9.91 -21.18
N THR A 375 -7.01 11.11 -20.62
CA THR A 375 -6.54 12.30 -21.35
C THR A 375 -5.01 12.34 -21.49
N GLY A 376 -4.29 11.36 -20.93
CA GLY A 376 -2.84 11.48 -20.71
C GLY A 376 -2.49 12.63 -19.77
N GLY A 377 -3.50 13.22 -19.11
CA GLY A 377 -3.36 14.24 -18.09
C GLY A 377 -2.61 13.69 -16.88
N GLY A 378 -1.82 14.54 -16.24
CA GLY A 378 -0.97 14.15 -15.12
C GLY A 378 -1.73 13.47 -13.98
N ALA A 379 -0.98 12.78 -13.11
CA ALA A 379 -1.47 12.20 -11.86
C ALA A 379 -2.37 13.18 -11.07
N VAL A 380 -3.32 12.64 -10.30
CA VAL A 380 -4.20 13.44 -9.42
C VAL A 380 -3.34 14.38 -8.59
N SER A 381 -3.69 15.67 -8.58
CA SER A 381 -2.84 16.68 -7.95
C SER A 381 -2.86 16.52 -6.43
N LYS A 382 -1.71 16.73 -5.76
CA LYS A 382 -1.63 16.67 -4.29
C LYS A 382 -2.61 17.63 -3.63
N ASP A 383 -2.88 18.77 -4.25
CA ASP A 383 -3.78 19.81 -3.75
C ASP A 383 -5.23 19.32 -3.62
N GLU A 384 -5.66 18.39 -4.47
CA GLU A 384 -7.00 17.79 -4.41
C GLU A 384 -7.19 16.85 -3.22
N LEU A 385 -6.11 16.37 -2.59
CA LEU A 385 -6.18 15.50 -1.42
C LEU A 385 -6.11 16.26 -0.10
N LEU A 386 -5.64 17.51 -0.12
CA LEU A 386 -5.45 18.31 1.09
C LEU A 386 -6.77 18.61 1.79
N GLY A 387 -6.72 18.70 3.12
CA GLY A 387 -7.87 19.06 3.95
C GLY A 387 -8.18 18.04 5.04
N GLU A 388 -9.35 18.21 5.65
CA GLU A 388 -9.88 17.31 6.67
C GLU A 388 -10.94 16.40 6.06
N TRP A 389 -10.83 15.12 6.37
CA TRP A 389 -11.64 14.06 5.83
C TRP A 389 -12.18 13.20 6.98
N GLU A 390 -13.42 12.77 6.88
CA GLU A 390 -14.10 11.90 7.83
C GLU A 390 -14.35 10.56 7.16
N LEU A 391 -13.97 9.48 7.84
CA LEU A 391 -14.24 8.13 7.37
C LEU A 391 -15.74 7.88 7.46
N LEU A 392 -16.38 7.61 6.34
CA LEU A 392 -17.79 7.19 6.29
C LEU A 392 -17.92 5.68 6.33
N TYR A 393 -16.99 4.95 5.71
CA TYR A 393 -17.10 3.50 5.58
C TYR A 393 -15.74 2.85 5.38
N SER A 394 -15.53 1.68 5.99
CA SER A 394 -14.45 0.78 5.65
C SER A 394 -14.89 -0.68 5.66
N SER A 395 -14.41 -1.43 4.67
CA SER A 395 -14.51 -2.90 4.62
C SER A 395 -13.19 -3.59 4.96
N SER A 396 -12.21 -2.88 5.53
CA SER A 396 -10.93 -3.47 5.93
C SER A 396 -11.12 -4.54 7.01
N SER A 397 -10.73 -5.78 6.69
CA SER A 397 -10.75 -6.91 7.63
C SER A 397 -9.89 -6.63 8.86
N THR A 398 -8.73 -6.00 8.68
CA THR A 398 -7.83 -5.60 9.77
C THR A 398 -8.48 -4.57 10.69
N MET A 399 -9.14 -3.53 10.16
CA MET A 399 -9.85 -2.57 11.03
C MET A 399 -11.05 -3.21 11.74
N LYS A 400 -11.76 -4.12 11.06
CA LYS A 400 -12.85 -4.89 11.65
C LYS A 400 -12.37 -5.76 12.81
N TYR A 401 -11.29 -6.51 12.60
CA TYR A 401 -10.66 -7.35 13.64
C TYR A 401 -10.21 -6.52 14.85
N ASN A 402 -9.58 -5.37 14.59
CA ASN A 402 -9.07 -4.47 15.63
C ASN A 402 -10.14 -3.57 16.26
N GLU A 403 -11.41 -3.71 15.86
CA GLU A 403 -12.53 -2.83 16.20
C GLU A 403 -12.20 -1.32 15.98
N GLY A 404 -11.29 -0.96 15.06
CA GLY A 404 -10.79 0.40 14.87
C GLY A 404 -9.44 0.45 14.13
N LEU A 405 -8.88 1.66 13.94
CA LEU A 405 -7.60 1.82 13.23
C LEU A 405 -6.41 1.54 14.14
N SER A 406 -6.41 2.09 15.36
CA SER A 406 -5.32 1.90 16.32
C SER A 406 -5.35 0.54 17.02
N GLY A 407 -6.44 -0.22 16.95
CA GLY A 407 -6.64 -1.42 17.78
C GLY A 407 -6.92 -1.14 19.25
N LEU A 408 -7.00 0.12 19.67
CA LEU A 408 -7.37 0.51 21.04
C LEU A 408 -8.89 0.54 21.25
N ALA A 409 -9.67 0.27 20.21
CA ALA A 409 -11.12 0.41 20.19
C ALA A 409 -11.87 -0.90 20.53
N GLY A 410 -11.21 -1.86 21.18
CA GLY A 410 -11.78 -3.16 21.60
C GLY A 410 -12.23 -3.27 23.06
N GLY A 411 -12.87 -4.38 23.43
CA GLY A 411 -13.12 -4.76 24.83
C GLY A 411 -14.12 -3.85 25.56
N LEU A 412 -13.64 -2.99 26.46
CA LEU A 412 -14.46 -2.02 27.22
C LEU A 412 -14.67 -0.68 26.48
N THR A 413 -14.09 -0.54 25.30
CA THR A 413 -14.23 0.62 24.42
C THR A 413 -14.79 0.19 23.07
N ARG A 414 -15.27 1.15 22.28
CA ARG A 414 -15.71 0.99 20.89
C ARG A 414 -15.18 2.10 20.02
N PHE A 415 -15.09 1.83 18.72
CA PHE A 415 -14.87 2.83 17.69
C PHE A 415 -15.96 3.90 17.70
N GLY A 416 -15.55 5.16 17.63
CA GLY A 416 -16.42 6.33 17.57
C GLY A 416 -16.33 7.12 16.27
N GLY A 417 -15.46 6.71 15.34
CA GLY A 417 -15.20 7.41 14.08
C GLY A 417 -13.73 7.77 13.91
N LEU A 418 -13.35 8.07 12.67
CA LEU A 418 -11.98 8.40 12.27
C LEU A 418 -11.97 9.63 11.40
N LYS A 419 -11.09 10.59 11.73
CA LYS A 419 -10.80 11.75 10.90
C LYS A 419 -9.37 11.69 10.40
N GLN A 420 -9.14 12.16 9.19
CA GLN A 420 -7.84 12.23 8.56
C GLN A 420 -7.60 13.66 8.09
N LYS A 421 -6.50 14.26 8.53
CA LYS A 421 -6.05 15.57 8.12
C LYS A 421 -4.80 15.41 7.26
N ILE A 422 -4.92 15.81 6.00
CA ILE A 422 -3.83 15.74 5.02
C ILE A 422 -3.30 17.16 4.81
N ILE A 423 -2.01 17.33 5.10
CA ILE A 423 -1.29 18.59 4.97
C ILE A 423 -0.21 18.38 3.92
N GLY A 424 -0.13 19.31 2.96
CA GLY A 424 0.87 19.26 1.91
C GLY A 424 1.39 20.66 1.63
N THR A 425 2.70 20.75 1.54
CA THR A 425 3.43 21.91 1.03
C THR A 425 4.45 21.42 0.03
N LYS A 426 5.17 22.34 -0.61
CA LYS A 426 6.29 21.98 -1.50
C LYS A 426 7.38 21.13 -0.82
N TYR A 427 7.48 21.19 0.51
CA TYR A 427 8.59 20.60 1.27
C TYR A 427 8.18 19.57 2.32
N LEU A 428 6.89 19.50 2.67
CA LEU A 428 6.37 18.70 3.77
C LEU A 428 5.05 18.08 3.33
N SER A 429 4.84 16.82 3.67
CA SER A 429 3.61 16.08 3.37
C SER A 429 3.24 15.28 4.61
N ASP A 430 2.51 15.91 5.52
CA ASP A 430 2.16 15.35 6.83
C ASP A 430 0.72 14.83 6.81
N VAL A 431 0.46 13.71 7.48
CA VAL A 431 -0.88 13.17 7.71
C VAL A 431 -1.12 12.95 9.20
N GLU A 432 -2.29 13.38 9.69
CA GLU A 432 -2.75 13.12 11.05
C GLU A 432 -4.11 12.40 11.00
N TYR A 433 -4.17 11.21 11.57
CA TYR A 433 -5.43 10.54 11.87
C TYR A 433 -5.83 10.82 13.31
N THR A 434 -7.10 11.14 13.53
CA THR A 434 -7.71 11.26 14.86
C THR A 434 -8.85 10.26 14.96
N GLU A 435 -8.62 9.19 15.71
CA GLU A 435 -9.61 8.17 16.03
C GLU A 435 -10.31 8.51 17.35
N GLN A 436 -11.63 8.48 17.34
CA GLN A 436 -12.42 8.61 18.57
C GLN A 436 -12.68 7.24 19.17
N VAL A 437 -12.30 7.06 20.44
CA VAL A 437 -12.55 5.84 21.20
C VAL A 437 -13.56 6.13 22.30
N VAL A 438 -14.66 5.38 22.32
CA VAL A 438 -15.81 5.60 23.22
C VAL A 438 -15.94 4.47 24.23
N GLY A 439 -15.99 4.79 25.52
CA GLY A 439 -16.16 3.76 26.57
C GLY A 439 -17.55 3.10 26.54
N LYS A 440 -17.59 1.77 26.39
CA LYS A 440 -18.77 0.92 26.65
C LYS A 440 -19.07 1.05 28.16
N LEU A 441 -20.33 1.26 28.57
CA LEU A 441 -20.77 1.50 29.97
C LEU A 441 -20.60 2.92 30.56
N GLY A 442 -20.52 3.95 29.70
CA GLY A 442 -20.44 5.35 30.18
C GLY A 442 -19.05 5.74 30.68
N GLY A 443 -18.02 5.01 30.24
CA GLY A 443 -16.64 5.45 30.32
C GLY A 443 -16.43 6.75 29.55
N LYS A 444 -15.37 7.50 29.89
CA LYS A 444 -15.01 8.71 29.16
C LYS A 444 -14.54 8.33 27.76
N SER A 445 -14.96 9.08 26.74
CA SER A 445 -14.33 9.02 25.44
C SER A 445 -12.95 9.66 25.49
N TYR A 446 -12.04 9.17 24.65
CA TYR A 446 -10.73 9.76 24.41
C TYR A 446 -10.39 9.68 22.92
N GLU A 447 -9.36 10.43 22.53
CA GLU A 447 -8.87 10.47 21.16
C GLU A 447 -7.51 9.77 21.09
N VAL A 448 -7.30 9.04 19.99
CA VAL A 448 -6.01 8.48 19.59
C VAL A 448 -5.57 9.24 18.35
N LYS A 449 -4.36 9.79 18.38
CA LYS A 449 -3.77 10.54 17.27
C LYS A 449 -2.63 9.74 16.66
N ILE A 450 -2.71 9.50 15.37
CA ILE A 450 -1.65 8.84 14.61
C ILE A 450 -1.09 9.89 13.65
N THR A 451 0.21 10.16 13.72
CA THR A 451 0.89 11.10 12.81
C THR A 451 1.85 10.35 11.93
N GLY A 452 2.05 10.81 10.71
CA GLY A 452 3.06 10.28 9.80
C GLY A 452 3.27 11.17 8.58
N ASP A 453 4.08 10.69 7.66
CA ASP A 453 4.28 11.29 6.35
C ASP A 453 3.39 10.61 5.31
N TRP A 454 3.07 11.33 4.23
CA TRP A 454 2.38 10.75 3.09
C TRP A 454 2.98 11.21 1.77
N GLU A 455 2.85 10.38 0.74
CA GLU A 455 3.23 10.72 -0.62
C GLU A 455 2.28 10.12 -1.64
N MET A 456 2.16 10.77 -2.79
CA MET A 456 1.46 10.23 -3.95
C MET A 456 2.48 9.66 -4.92
N LYS A 457 2.30 8.40 -5.26
CA LYS A 457 3.08 7.67 -6.26
C LYS A 457 2.17 7.29 -7.42
N THR A 458 2.77 7.17 -8.61
CA THR A 458 2.13 6.48 -9.73
C THR A 458 2.74 5.10 -9.82
N GLU A 459 1.96 4.07 -9.48
CA GLU A 459 2.41 2.67 -9.52
C GLU A 459 1.51 1.85 -10.45
N LEU A 460 1.99 0.69 -10.89
CA LEU A 460 1.15 -0.22 -11.65
C LEU A 460 0.22 -0.95 -10.69
N SER A 461 -1.09 -0.78 -10.86
CA SER A 461 -2.08 -1.53 -10.11
C SER A 461 -1.93 -3.02 -10.38
N LEU A 462 -1.72 -3.83 -9.34
CA LEU A 462 -1.57 -5.28 -9.46
C LEU A 462 -2.81 -5.95 -10.07
N PHE A 463 -4.00 -5.36 -9.87
CA PHE A 463 -5.27 -5.91 -10.34
C PHE A 463 -5.58 -5.56 -11.79
N THR A 464 -5.25 -4.34 -12.22
CA THR A 464 -5.62 -3.86 -13.56
C THR A 464 -4.46 -3.83 -14.55
N GLY A 465 -3.22 -3.90 -14.06
CA GLY A 465 -2.00 -3.72 -14.83
C GLY A 465 -1.83 -2.31 -15.39
N LYS A 466 -2.66 -1.35 -14.99
CA LYS A 466 -2.63 0.04 -15.45
C LYS A 466 -1.92 0.93 -14.41
N PRO A 467 -1.25 2.01 -14.84
CA PRO A 467 -0.76 3.04 -13.93
C PRO A 467 -1.92 3.60 -13.09
N ALA A 468 -1.68 3.74 -11.80
CA ALA A 468 -2.69 4.15 -10.85
C ALA A 468 -2.08 5.04 -9.75
N ASN A 469 -2.90 5.93 -9.21
CA ASN A 469 -2.48 6.87 -8.17
C ASN A 469 -2.54 6.17 -6.81
N VAL A 470 -1.37 5.95 -6.19
CA VAL A 470 -1.25 5.30 -4.88
C VAL A 470 -0.84 6.33 -3.85
N MET A 471 -1.62 6.45 -2.78
CA MET A 471 -1.26 7.19 -1.58
C MET A 471 -0.49 6.24 -0.66
N SER A 472 0.79 6.54 -0.46
CA SER A 472 1.66 5.83 0.49
C SER A 472 1.72 6.65 1.77
N VAL A 473 1.50 6.01 2.91
CA VAL A 473 1.54 6.63 4.24
C VAL A 473 2.55 5.89 5.08
N THR A 474 3.42 6.63 5.74
CA THR A 474 4.40 6.09 6.70
C THR A 474 4.04 6.64 8.09
N PRO A 475 3.31 5.87 8.91
CA PRO A 475 3.00 6.28 10.28
C PRO A 475 4.28 6.42 11.11
N ASP A 476 4.39 7.49 11.88
CA ASP A 476 5.54 7.76 12.76
C ASP A 476 5.22 7.51 14.23
N ASN A 477 4.11 8.06 14.73
CA ASN A 477 3.78 8.05 16.15
C ASN A 477 2.30 7.81 16.40
N VAL A 478 2.00 7.09 17.47
CA VAL A 478 0.66 6.92 18.03
C VAL A 478 0.60 7.58 19.41
N VAL A 479 -0.34 8.49 19.62
CA VAL A 479 -0.51 9.26 20.85
C VAL A 479 -1.91 9.03 21.41
N TYR A 480 -1.99 8.51 22.64
CA TYR A 480 -3.25 8.26 23.33
C TYR A 480 -3.11 8.60 24.82
N GLY A 481 -3.92 9.57 25.26
CA GLY A 481 -3.79 10.12 26.61
C GLY A 481 -2.38 10.71 26.86
N PRO A 482 -1.65 10.28 27.90
CA PRO A 482 -0.28 10.74 28.17
C PRO A 482 0.80 9.91 27.47
N ARG A 483 0.46 8.78 26.83
CA ARG A 483 1.42 7.89 26.16
C ARG A 483 1.67 8.35 24.72
N ARG A 484 2.90 8.14 24.26
CA ARG A 484 3.35 8.39 22.90
C ARG A 484 4.31 7.29 22.54
N ASP A 485 3.91 6.49 21.56
CA ASP A 485 4.65 5.33 21.10
C ASP A 485 4.99 5.49 19.63
N LYS A 486 6.04 4.80 19.16
CA LYS A 486 6.36 4.73 17.73
C LYS A 486 5.33 3.84 17.02
N ALA A 487 5.08 4.15 15.76
CA ALA A 487 4.07 3.45 14.97
C ALA A 487 4.62 2.26 14.17
N ASP A 488 5.94 2.05 14.16
CA ASP A 488 6.65 0.94 13.50
C ASP A 488 6.15 -0.44 13.96
N HIS A 489 5.89 -0.62 15.25
CA HIS A 489 5.37 -1.88 15.78
C HIS A 489 3.83 -2.02 15.71
N TRP A 490 3.13 -1.04 15.13
CA TRP A 490 1.67 -0.93 15.20
C TRP A 490 0.99 -1.60 14.01
N LYS A 491 0.96 -2.95 14.01
CA LYS A 491 0.43 -3.77 12.89
C LYS A 491 -0.98 -3.38 12.41
N SER A 492 -1.83 -2.87 13.31
CA SER A 492 -3.19 -2.43 12.95
C SER A 492 -3.25 -1.23 12.01
N LEU A 493 -2.15 -0.47 11.87
CA LEU A 493 -2.02 0.65 10.93
C LEU A 493 -1.69 0.22 9.51
N GLY A 494 -1.24 -1.02 9.32
CA GLY A 494 -0.86 -1.58 8.01
C GLY A 494 -1.83 -1.30 6.85
N PRO A 495 -3.17 -1.37 7.04
CA PRO A 495 -4.13 -1.07 5.98
C PRO A 495 -4.04 0.35 5.40
N MET A 496 -3.45 1.30 6.12
CA MET A 496 -3.31 2.69 5.66
C MET A 496 -2.00 2.93 4.91
N ASN A 497 -1.04 2.01 4.93
CA ASN A 497 0.31 2.23 4.42
C ASN A 497 0.34 2.43 2.90
N MET A 498 -0.52 1.73 2.16
CA MET A 498 -0.63 1.84 0.70
C MET A 498 -2.08 1.72 0.25
N LEU A 499 -2.60 2.83 -0.25
CA LEU A 499 -3.99 2.97 -0.66
C LEU A 499 -4.08 3.44 -2.10
N LEU A 500 -4.76 2.66 -2.93
CA LEU A 500 -5.06 3.00 -4.30
C LEU A 500 -6.21 4.02 -4.34
N LEU A 501 -5.97 5.22 -4.86
CA LEU A 501 -7.02 6.22 -5.07
C LEU A 501 -7.84 5.83 -6.30
N SER A 502 -9.06 5.32 -6.09
CA SER A 502 -9.93 4.84 -7.17
C SER A 502 -10.99 5.86 -7.59
N TYR A 503 -11.40 6.75 -6.68
CA TYR A 503 -12.35 7.82 -6.96
C TYR A 503 -12.03 9.09 -6.16
N ILE A 504 -12.17 10.25 -6.79
CA ILE A 504 -12.08 11.55 -6.11
C ILE A 504 -12.96 12.61 -6.78
N ASP A 505 -13.68 13.37 -5.95
CA ASP A 505 -14.41 14.56 -6.36
C ASP A 505 -14.19 15.73 -5.36
N GLU A 506 -15.12 16.70 -5.29
CA GLU A 506 -15.02 17.87 -4.41
C GLU A 506 -15.10 17.54 -2.91
N ASP A 507 -15.90 16.55 -2.51
CA ASP A 507 -16.18 16.24 -1.10
C ASP A 507 -16.22 14.74 -0.78
N LEU A 508 -15.98 13.86 -1.75
CA LEU A 508 -15.93 12.42 -1.59
C LEU A 508 -14.63 11.87 -2.20
N ARG A 509 -14.04 10.92 -1.48
CA ARG A 509 -12.85 10.17 -1.89
C ARG A 509 -13.09 8.69 -1.61
N ILE A 510 -12.71 7.82 -2.54
CA ILE A 510 -12.69 6.37 -2.34
C ILE A 510 -11.28 5.86 -2.58
N MET A 511 -10.79 5.09 -1.62
CA MET A 511 -9.51 4.42 -1.71
C MET A 511 -9.67 2.92 -1.52
N ARG A 512 -8.88 2.12 -2.23
CA ARG A 512 -8.81 0.66 -2.14
C ARG A 512 -7.51 0.21 -1.50
N GLY A 513 -7.53 -0.91 -0.80
CA GLY A 513 -6.30 -1.58 -0.36
C GLY A 513 -5.47 -2.04 -1.55
N ASN A 514 -4.15 -1.92 -1.48
CA ASN A 514 -3.27 -2.34 -2.58
C ASN A 514 -3.21 -3.87 -2.76
N THR A 515 -3.48 -4.63 -1.70
CA THR A 515 -3.44 -6.10 -1.69
C THR A 515 -4.81 -6.76 -1.81
N SER A 516 -5.90 -6.00 -1.71
CA SER A 516 -7.27 -6.50 -1.81
C SER A 516 -8.19 -5.43 -2.37
N THR A 517 -8.81 -5.70 -3.52
CA THR A 517 -9.81 -4.81 -4.11
C THR A 517 -11.00 -4.61 -3.18
N ASP A 518 -11.34 -5.62 -2.36
CA ASP A 518 -12.53 -5.61 -1.53
C ASP A 518 -12.34 -4.77 -0.26
N THR A 519 -11.10 -4.36 0.04
CA THR A 519 -10.79 -3.41 1.10
C THR A 519 -11.03 -1.99 0.60
N LEU A 520 -12.07 -1.34 1.13
CA LEU A 520 -12.46 0.02 0.81
C LEU A 520 -12.28 0.96 1.99
N PHE A 521 -11.98 2.21 1.66
CA PHE A 521 -12.06 3.35 2.57
C PHE A 521 -12.76 4.51 1.86
N ILE A 522 -13.95 4.86 2.34
CA ILE A 522 -14.76 5.95 1.79
C ILE A 522 -14.67 7.13 2.74
N TRP A 523 -14.21 8.27 2.22
CA TRP A 523 -13.93 9.48 2.97
C TRP A 523 -14.78 10.63 2.47
N LYS A 524 -15.29 11.44 3.40
CA LYS A 524 -16.00 12.68 3.10
C LYS A 524 -15.23 13.89 3.61
N ARG A 525 -15.11 14.92 2.79
CA ARG A 525 -14.46 16.18 3.17
C ARG A 525 -15.31 16.94 4.19
N CYS A 526 -14.67 17.47 5.24
CA CYS A 526 -15.30 18.18 6.35
C CYS A 526 -15.49 19.67 6.13
#